data_AF-A0A1T1BUZ5-F1
#
_entry.id   AF-A0A1T1BUZ5-F1
#
_cell.length_a   1.000
_cell.length_b   1.000
_cell.length_c   1.000
_cell.angle_alpha   90.00
_cell.angle_beta   90.00
_cell.angle_gamma   90.00
#
_symmetry.space_group_name_H-M   'P 1'
#
loop_
_entity.id
_entity.type
_entity.pdbx_description
1 polymer ?
#
loop_
_entity_poly.entity_id
_entity_poly.type
_entity_poly.pdbx_seq_one_letter_code
_entity_poly.pdbx_strand_id
1 'polypeptide(L)'
;MKTIKITEDEMIFVSSAFNKNAKKSYFIIIFLLFFFCSFLYCLFINWVEFLFIKIIIIIVLSFIGFLIFNSIYSIISLNRKINTCNIDRIEAEFQVQNKDILTYTYETSSNSEYFKIFLINTFNNEKKRIYVEQEDYRKIKEKDLIKIIYFDKVNIPYEAVHNDKKMKKVSFF
;
A
#
# COMPACT_ATOMS: atom_id res chain seq x y z
N MET A 1 16.25 -4.79 14.41
CA MET A 1 15.87 -4.13 13.14
C MET A 1 17.08 -3.39 12.59
N LYS A 2 17.42 -3.60 11.31
CA LYS A 2 18.56 -2.94 10.64
C LYS A 2 18.05 -2.09 9.48
N THR A 3 18.60 -0.89 9.34
CA THR A 3 18.21 0.10 8.33
C THR A 3 19.43 0.41 7.46
N ILE A 4 19.30 0.28 6.14
CA ILE A 4 20.38 0.49 5.17
C ILE A 4 19.82 1.30 4.00
N LYS A 5 20.63 2.15 3.35
CA LYS A 5 20.20 2.84 2.13
C LYS A 5 19.93 1.85 0.99
N ILE A 6 18.93 2.14 0.18
CA ILE A 6 18.58 1.35 -1.02
C ILE A 6 19.69 1.44 -2.08
N THR A 7 19.92 0.36 -2.82
CA THR A 7 20.82 0.36 -4.00
C THR A 7 20.09 0.83 -5.27
N GLU A 8 20.83 1.10 -6.35
CA GLU A 8 20.22 1.50 -7.63
C GLU A 8 19.32 0.41 -8.23
N ASP A 9 19.72 -0.86 -8.15
CA ASP A 9 18.91 -2.00 -8.63
C ASP A 9 17.60 -2.15 -7.83
N GLU A 10 17.70 -2.02 -6.50
CA GLU A 10 16.53 -2.03 -5.61
C GLU A 10 15.62 -0.83 -5.89
N MET A 11 16.17 0.35 -6.22
CA MET A 11 15.40 1.52 -6.60
C MET A 11 14.57 1.26 -7.87
N ILE A 12 15.13 0.62 -8.90
CA ILE A 12 14.39 0.27 -10.12
C ILE A 12 13.20 -0.63 -9.78
N PHE A 13 13.42 -1.65 -8.93
CA PHE A 13 12.35 -2.53 -8.47
C PHE A 13 11.27 -1.75 -7.71
N VAL A 14 11.64 -0.94 -6.72
CA VAL A 14 10.70 -0.15 -5.90
C VAL A 14 9.92 0.83 -6.74
N SER A 15 10.58 1.54 -7.66
CA SER A 15 9.94 2.51 -8.55
C SER A 15 8.92 1.81 -9.46
N SER A 16 9.24 0.64 -10.00
CA SER A 16 8.32 -0.13 -10.84
C SER A 16 7.07 -0.60 -10.06
N ALA A 17 7.27 -1.13 -8.84
CA ALA A 17 6.19 -1.61 -7.98
C ALA A 17 5.31 -0.45 -7.46
N PHE A 18 5.93 0.65 -7.02
CA PHE A 18 5.25 1.85 -6.59
C PHE A 18 4.43 2.47 -7.72
N ASN A 19 5.01 2.63 -8.92
CA ASN A 19 4.31 3.20 -10.06
C ASN A 19 3.12 2.34 -10.52
N LYS A 20 3.23 1.01 -10.44
CA LYS A 20 2.09 0.12 -10.73
C LYS A 20 0.91 0.37 -9.78
N ASN A 21 1.19 0.54 -8.49
CA ASN A 21 0.15 0.83 -7.50
C ASN A 21 -0.37 2.27 -7.63
N ALA A 22 0.53 3.24 -7.81
CA ALA A 22 0.18 4.65 -7.98
C ALA A 22 -0.69 4.87 -9.23
N LYS A 23 -0.46 4.16 -10.35
CA LYS A 23 -1.33 4.24 -11.54
C LYS A 23 -2.80 3.91 -11.24
N LYS A 24 -3.06 2.89 -10.41
CA LYS A 24 -4.43 2.57 -9.97
C LYS A 24 -5.02 3.71 -9.14
N SER A 25 -4.25 4.26 -8.22
CA SER A 25 -4.66 5.40 -7.40
C SER A 25 -4.92 6.66 -8.24
N TYR A 26 -4.06 6.97 -9.23
CA TYR A 26 -4.24 8.11 -10.12
C TYR A 26 -5.51 8.02 -10.95
N PHE A 27 -5.85 6.83 -11.46
CA PHE A 27 -7.10 6.62 -12.18
C PHE A 27 -8.32 6.97 -11.31
N ILE A 28 -8.32 6.51 -10.05
CA ILE A 28 -9.39 6.83 -9.09
C ILE A 28 -9.41 8.33 -8.77
N ILE A 29 -8.23 8.94 -8.58
CA ILE A 29 -8.13 10.39 -8.31
C ILE A 29 -8.70 11.19 -9.48
N ILE A 30 -8.33 10.87 -10.73
CA ILE A 30 -8.84 11.56 -11.92
C ILE A 30 -10.36 11.40 -12.03
N PHE A 31 -10.88 10.20 -11.77
CA PHE A 31 -12.31 9.94 -11.75
C PHE A 31 -13.02 10.78 -10.68
N LEU A 32 -12.51 10.81 -9.44
CA LEU A 32 -13.05 11.65 -8.37
C LEU A 32 -13.02 13.14 -8.73
N LEU A 33 -11.94 13.59 -9.37
CA LEU A 33 -11.78 14.98 -9.80
C LEU A 33 -12.79 15.35 -10.90
N PHE A 34 -13.05 14.43 -11.83
CA PHE A 34 -14.07 14.59 -12.87
C PHE A 34 -15.47 14.69 -12.26
N PHE A 35 -15.83 13.81 -11.33
CA PHE A 35 -17.11 13.88 -10.60
C PHE A 35 -17.23 15.17 -9.78
N PHE A 36 -16.14 15.57 -9.12
CA PHE A 36 -16.08 16.81 -8.35
C PHE A 36 -16.33 18.05 -9.22
N CYS A 37 -15.64 18.17 -10.36
CA CYS A 37 -15.83 19.26 -11.30
C CYS A 37 -17.23 19.26 -11.91
N SER A 38 -17.76 18.08 -12.26
CA SER A 38 -19.12 17.94 -12.80
C SER A 38 -20.17 18.37 -11.78
N PHE A 39 -19.98 18.02 -10.51
CA PHE A 39 -20.86 18.43 -9.42
C PHE A 39 -20.81 19.94 -9.17
N LEU A 40 -19.61 20.54 -9.17
CA LEU A 40 -19.44 21.99 -9.10
C LEU A 40 -20.15 22.71 -10.25
N TYR A 41 -20.04 22.19 -11.46
CA TYR A 41 -20.71 22.74 -12.64
C TYR A 41 -22.24 22.70 -12.50
N CYS A 42 -22.81 21.58 -12.02
CA CYS A 42 -24.24 21.47 -11.75
C CYS A 42 -24.73 22.44 -10.67
N LEU A 43 -23.93 22.70 -9.62
CA LEU A 43 -24.26 23.71 -8.59
C LEU A 43 -24.25 25.13 -9.15
N PHE A 44 -23.42 25.41 -10.14
CA PHE A 44 -23.32 26.72 -10.76
C PHE A 44 -24.49 27.02 -11.69
N ILE A 45 -24.98 26.00 -12.42
CA ILE A 45 -26.11 26.12 -13.35
C ILE A 45 -27.46 26.12 -12.63
N ASN A 46 -27.65 25.24 -11.64
CA ASN A 46 -28.88 25.22 -10.86
C ASN A 46 -28.83 26.32 -9.80
N TRP A 47 -29.48 27.45 -10.10
CA TRP A 47 -29.77 28.52 -9.14
C TRP A 47 -30.73 28.03 -8.05
N VAL A 48 -30.25 27.20 -7.13
CA VAL A 48 -31.00 26.80 -5.94
C VAL A 48 -31.01 27.96 -4.96
N GLU A 49 -32.20 28.38 -4.52
CA GLU A 49 -32.45 29.56 -3.66
C GLU A 49 -31.93 29.41 -2.22
N PHE A 50 -31.42 28.24 -1.84
CA PHE A 50 -30.98 27.94 -0.46
C PHE A 50 -29.51 28.30 -0.21
N LEU A 51 -29.27 29.51 0.29
CA LEU A 51 -27.94 30.05 0.61
C LEU A 51 -27.16 29.18 1.63
N PHE A 52 -27.84 28.64 2.64
CA PHE A 52 -27.23 27.79 3.67
C PHE A 52 -26.71 26.45 3.11
N ILE A 53 -27.48 25.83 2.22
CA ILE A 53 -27.10 24.58 1.55
C ILE A 53 -25.86 24.81 0.67
N LYS A 54 -25.77 25.96 -0.02
CA LYS A 54 -24.58 26.32 -0.82
C LYS A 54 -23.31 26.42 0.03
N ILE A 55 -23.37 27.07 1.19
CA ILE A 55 -22.20 27.21 2.08
C ILE A 55 -21.71 25.85 2.56
N ILE A 56 -22.62 24.98 3.02
CA ILE A 56 -22.27 23.62 3.47
C ILE A 56 -21.61 22.83 2.33
N ILE A 57 -22.20 22.87 1.13
CA ILE A 57 -21.67 22.15 -0.02
C ILE A 57 -20.28 22.67 -0.41
N ILE A 58 -20.07 24.00 -0.42
CA ILE A 58 -18.75 24.58 -0.71
C ILE A 58 -17.70 24.09 0.30
N ILE A 59 -18.04 24.07 1.60
CA ILE A 59 -17.12 23.59 2.64
C ILE A 59 -16.75 22.11 2.42
N VAL A 60 -17.75 21.25 2.18
CA VAL A 60 -17.53 19.82 1.89
C VAL A 60 -16.64 19.65 0.65
N LEU A 61 -16.89 20.44 -0.40
CA LEU A 61 -16.12 20.37 -1.62
C LEU A 61 -14.69 20.87 -1.43
N SER A 62 -14.47 21.96 -0.71
CA SER A 62 -13.13 22.43 -0.35
C SER A 62 -12.35 21.39 0.44
N PHE A 63 -13.01 20.69 1.37
CA PHE A 63 -12.39 19.60 2.13
C PHE A 63 -12.01 18.42 1.23
N ILE A 64 -12.90 17.98 0.34
CA ILE A 64 -12.60 16.91 -0.63
C ILE A 64 -11.45 17.31 -1.56
N GLY A 65 -11.47 18.53 -2.09
CA GLY A 65 -10.39 19.06 -2.93
C GLY A 65 -9.05 19.06 -2.20
N PHE A 66 -9.03 19.54 -0.95
CA PHE A 66 -7.83 19.52 -0.11
C PHE A 66 -7.28 18.10 0.09
N LEU A 67 -8.14 17.11 0.34
CA LEU A 67 -7.73 15.71 0.45
C LEU A 67 -7.10 15.19 -0.85
N ILE A 68 -7.72 15.48 -2.00
CA ILE A 68 -7.20 15.08 -3.32
C ILE A 68 -5.82 15.69 -3.58
N PHE A 69 -5.65 17.00 -3.35
CA PHE A 69 -4.36 17.68 -3.52
C PHE A 69 -3.27 17.09 -2.62
N ASN A 70 -3.59 16.81 -1.35
CA ASN A 70 -2.64 16.18 -0.43
C ASN A 70 -2.27 14.76 -0.86
N SER A 71 -3.22 13.97 -1.37
CA SER A 71 -2.93 12.64 -1.91
C SER A 71 -1.98 12.72 -3.10
N ILE A 72 -2.22 13.61 -4.06
CA ILE A 72 -1.33 13.80 -5.22
C ILE A 72 0.07 14.24 -4.76
N TYR A 73 0.16 15.23 -3.87
CA TYR A 73 1.43 15.72 -3.33
C TYR A 73 2.22 14.61 -2.63
N SER A 74 1.55 13.78 -1.83
CA SER A 74 2.17 12.64 -1.15
C SER A 74 2.76 11.64 -2.13
N ILE A 75 2.03 11.28 -3.20
CA ILE A 75 2.52 10.36 -4.23
C ILE A 75 3.74 10.93 -4.95
N ILE A 76 3.71 12.21 -5.34
CA ILE A 76 4.83 12.89 -6.01
C ILE A 76 6.06 12.95 -5.09
N SER A 77 5.86 13.32 -3.82
CA SER A 77 6.93 13.43 -2.82
C SER A 77 7.60 12.07 -2.56
N LEU A 78 6.81 11.00 -2.44
CA LEU A 78 7.33 9.64 -2.30
C LEU A 78 8.08 9.19 -3.55
N ASN A 79 7.54 9.44 -4.75
CA ASN A 79 8.22 9.10 -6.01
C ASN A 79 9.59 9.79 -6.12
N ARG A 80 9.66 11.08 -5.74
CA ARG A 80 10.94 11.80 -5.69
C ARG A 80 11.90 11.16 -4.70
N LYS A 81 11.43 10.74 -3.52
CA LYS A 81 12.27 10.05 -2.52
C LYS A 81 12.79 8.71 -3.03
N ILE A 82 11.95 7.91 -3.73
CA ILE A 82 12.37 6.65 -4.37
C ILE A 82 13.51 6.94 -5.36
N ASN A 83 13.28 7.84 -6.33
CA ASN A 83 14.21 8.11 -7.43
C ASN A 83 15.50 8.85 -6.99
N THR A 84 15.56 9.32 -5.73
CA THR A 84 16.77 9.94 -5.14
C THR A 84 17.43 9.04 -4.09
N CYS A 85 17.09 7.75 -4.05
CA CYS A 85 17.55 6.77 -3.06
C CYS A 85 17.35 7.23 -1.60
N ASN A 86 16.39 8.11 -1.36
CA ASN A 86 16.04 8.67 -0.04
C ASN A 86 15.01 7.80 0.70
N ILE A 87 15.12 6.49 0.49
CA ILE A 87 14.34 5.45 1.15
C ILE A 87 15.31 4.43 1.69
N ASP A 88 14.97 3.92 2.85
CA ASP A 88 15.79 2.95 3.55
C ASP A 88 15.20 1.55 3.37
N ARG A 89 16.07 0.59 3.14
CA ARG A 89 15.80 -0.84 3.25
C ARG A 89 15.80 -1.23 4.72
N ILE A 90 14.70 -1.82 5.15
CA ILE A 90 14.51 -2.36 6.50
C ILE A 90 14.62 -3.88 6.43
N GLU A 91 15.44 -4.41 7.31
CA GLU A 91 15.55 -5.82 7.60
C GLU A 91 14.98 -6.06 9.00
N ALA A 92 13.85 -6.77 9.07
CA ALA A 92 13.15 -7.03 10.31
C ALA A 92 12.73 -8.49 10.41
N GLU A 93 12.78 -9.00 11.63
CA GLU A 93 12.30 -10.33 11.98
C GLU A 93 10.91 -10.23 12.59
N PHE A 94 10.03 -11.10 12.14
CA PHE A 94 8.65 -11.14 12.56
C PHE A 94 8.33 -12.54 13.06
N GLN A 95 7.71 -12.60 14.24
CA GLN A 95 7.14 -13.83 14.76
C GLN A 95 5.72 -14.02 14.23
N VAL A 96 5.42 -15.22 13.76
CA VAL A 96 4.09 -15.62 13.33
C VAL A 96 3.17 -15.72 14.54
N GLN A 97 2.09 -14.95 14.53
CA GLN A 97 1.10 -14.95 15.60
C GLN A 97 -0.01 -15.94 15.34
N ASN A 98 -0.66 -15.83 14.18
CA ASN A 98 -1.76 -16.70 13.78
C ASN A 98 -1.82 -16.73 12.24
N LYS A 99 -2.48 -17.74 11.71
CA LYS A 99 -2.70 -17.99 10.29
C LYS A 99 -4.19 -17.88 10.00
N ASP A 100 -4.57 -17.05 9.04
CA ASP A 100 -5.97 -16.95 8.64
C ASP A 100 -6.32 -18.08 7.67
N ILE A 101 -7.49 -18.68 7.85
CA ILE A 101 -7.94 -19.81 7.03
C ILE A 101 -8.48 -19.33 5.66
N LEU A 102 -8.79 -18.02 5.53
CA LEU A 102 -9.56 -17.50 4.40
C LEU A 102 -8.70 -16.94 3.25
N THR A 103 -8.98 -17.49 2.08
CA THR A 103 -8.30 -17.33 0.79
C THR A 103 -8.74 -16.04 0.08
N TYR A 104 -7.79 -15.28 -0.48
CA TYR A 104 -8.10 -14.30 -1.52
C TYR A 104 -7.75 -14.92 -2.88
N THR A 105 -8.74 -15.16 -3.73
CA THR A 105 -8.54 -15.44 -5.16
C THR A 105 -8.53 -14.11 -5.88
N TYR A 106 -7.41 -13.77 -6.54
CA TYR A 106 -7.39 -12.62 -7.45
C TYR A 106 -8.39 -12.88 -8.59
N GLU A 107 -9.30 -11.95 -8.87
CA GLU A 107 -10.28 -12.02 -9.98
C GLU A 107 -9.66 -12.07 -11.39
N THR A 108 -8.34 -12.17 -11.52
CA THR A 108 -7.65 -12.30 -12.81
C THR A 108 -7.11 -13.72 -13.00
N SER A 109 -7.97 -14.62 -13.50
CA SER A 109 -7.69 -15.82 -14.33
C SER A 109 -6.50 -16.74 -14.00
N SER A 110 -5.93 -16.65 -12.80
CA SER A 110 -4.89 -17.52 -12.27
C SER A 110 -5.38 -17.99 -10.91
N ASN A 111 -5.63 -19.30 -10.76
CA ASN A 111 -5.97 -19.98 -9.51
C ASN A 111 -4.82 -19.93 -8.47
N SER A 112 -4.22 -18.77 -8.24
CA SER A 112 -3.26 -18.58 -7.16
C SER A 112 -4.01 -18.21 -5.89
N GLU A 113 -4.18 -19.20 -5.01
CA GLU A 113 -4.70 -19.04 -3.66
C GLU A 113 -3.63 -18.37 -2.79
N TYR A 114 -3.90 -17.14 -2.33
CA TYR A 114 -3.05 -16.46 -1.36
C TYR A 114 -3.62 -16.61 0.04
N PHE A 115 -2.74 -16.92 0.99
CA PHE A 115 -3.07 -17.14 2.39
C PHE A 115 -2.49 -16.04 3.25
N LYS A 116 -3.24 -15.62 4.26
CA LYS A 116 -2.88 -14.51 5.12
C LYS A 116 -2.21 -14.98 6.39
N ILE A 117 -1.09 -14.36 6.75
CA ILE A 117 -0.35 -14.62 7.97
C ILE A 117 -0.24 -13.33 8.78
N PHE A 118 -0.55 -13.42 10.07
CA PHE A 118 -0.39 -12.32 11.02
C PHE A 118 0.98 -12.40 11.69
N LEU A 119 1.68 -11.28 11.67
CA LEU A 119 3.06 -11.14 12.08
C LEU A 119 3.18 -10.09 13.17
N ILE A 120 4.04 -10.33 14.16
CA ILE A 120 4.48 -9.32 15.10
C ILE A 120 5.99 -9.16 15.00
N ASN A 121 6.46 -7.93 14.88
CA ASN A 121 7.88 -7.63 14.86
C ASN A 121 8.48 -7.91 16.24
N THR A 122 9.58 -8.66 16.28
CA THR A 122 10.23 -9.09 17.52
C THR A 122 10.89 -7.94 18.30
N PHE A 123 11.17 -6.82 17.65
CA PHE A 123 11.88 -5.69 18.26
C PHE A 123 10.95 -4.57 18.76
N ASN A 124 9.88 -4.25 18.03
CA ASN A 124 9.04 -3.08 18.31
C ASN A 124 7.55 -3.42 18.48
N ASN A 125 7.17 -4.71 18.51
CA ASN A 125 5.79 -5.17 18.58
C ASN A 125 4.86 -4.65 17.46
N GLU A 126 5.41 -4.13 16.36
CA GLU A 126 4.64 -3.70 15.21
C GLU A 126 3.96 -4.91 14.57
N LYS A 127 2.63 -4.81 14.40
CA LYS A 127 1.84 -5.86 13.77
C LYS A 127 1.82 -5.66 12.26
N LYS A 128 2.23 -6.68 11.51
CA LYS A 128 2.12 -6.72 10.05
C LYS A 128 1.28 -7.90 9.61
N ARG A 129 0.77 -7.82 8.38
CA ARG A 129 0.02 -8.88 7.74
C ARG A 129 0.61 -9.10 6.36
N ILE A 130 0.88 -10.35 6.03
CA ILE A 130 1.40 -10.73 4.73
C ILE A 130 0.48 -11.74 4.05
N TYR A 131 0.49 -11.70 2.73
CA TYR A 131 -0.04 -12.74 1.87
C TYR A 131 1.12 -13.61 1.37
N VAL A 132 0.90 -14.92 1.41
CA VAL A 132 1.87 -15.93 0.98
C VAL A 132 1.19 -16.97 0.10
N GLU A 133 1.96 -17.69 -0.71
CA GLU A 133 1.45 -18.82 -1.48
C GLU A 133 1.18 -20.04 -0.60
N GLN A 134 0.31 -20.94 -1.08
CA GLN A 134 -0.11 -22.14 -0.36
C GLN A 134 1.07 -23.02 0.11
N GLU A 135 2.09 -23.20 -0.74
CA GLU A 135 3.25 -24.04 -0.43
C GLU A 135 4.04 -23.51 0.77
N ASP A 136 4.24 -22.19 0.84
CA ASP A 136 4.95 -21.54 1.94
C ASP A 136 4.05 -21.49 3.19
N TYR A 137 2.76 -21.19 3.01
CA TYR A 137 1.77 -21.22 4.09
C TYR A 137 1.74 -22.57 4.82
N ARG A 138 1.78 -23.70 4.11
CA ARG A 138 1.74 -25.04 4.73
C ARG A 138 2.97 -25.33 5.59
N LYS A 139 4.13 -24.76 5.26
CA LYS A 139 5.40 -24.99 5.98
C LYS A 139 5.52 -24.12 7.22
N ILE A 140 4.94 -22.92 7.19
CA ILE A 140 5.00 -21.95 8.28
C ILE A 140 4.07 -22.37 9.42
N LYS A 141 4.60 -22.42 10.63
CA LYS A 141 3.86 -22.66 11.88
C LYS A 141 3.73 -21.38 12.69
N GLU A 142 2.79 -21.36 13.62
CA GLU A 142 2.73 -20.30 14.63
C GLU A 142 4.01 -20.28 15.46
N LYS A 143 4.40 -19.08 15.91
CA LYS A 143 5.64 -18.79 16.63
C LYS A 143 6.93 -18.89 15.80
N ASP A 144 6.86 -19.35 14.55
CA ASP A 144 7.99 -19.31 13.62
C ASP A 144 8.46 -17.88 13.38
N LEU A 145 9.75 -17.73 13.05
CA LEU A 145 10.34 -16.46 12.67
C LEU A 145 10.40 -16.36 11.14
N ILE A 146 9.96 -15.22 10.63
CA ILE A 146 10.09 -14.84 9.23
C ILE A 146 10.89 -13.54 9.17
N LYS A 147 11.99 -13.58 8.43
CA LYS A 147 12.77 -12.39 8.13
C LYS A 147 12.22 -11.74 6.87
N ILE A 148 11.84 -10.48 6.95
CA ILE A 148 11.33 -9.72 5.81
C ILE A 148 12.22 -8.52 5.56
N ILE A 149 12.68 -8.40 4.33
CA ILE A 149 13.38 -7.25 3.78
C ILE A 149 12.37 -6.44 3.00
N TYR A 150 12.17 -5.18 3.39
CA TYR A 150 11.21 -4.29 2.75
C TYR A 150 11.71 -2.84 2.75
N PHE A 151 11.09 -2.00 1.93
CA PHE A 151 11.46 -0.59 1.82
C PHE A 151 10.56 0.28 2.68
N ASP A 152 11.19 1.11 3.51
CA ASP A 152 10.51 2.06 4.39
C ASP A 152 9.66 3.06 3.59
N LYS A 153 8.63 3.64 4.23
CA LYS A 153 7.68 4.63 3.68
C LYS A 153 6.77 4.11 2.56
N VAL A 154 7.19 3.14 1.76
CA VAL A 154 6.41 2.56 0.65
C VAL A 154 5.82 1.19 0.99
N ASN A 155 6.29 0.53 2.07
CA ASN A 155 5.82 -0.79 2.50
C ASN A 155 5.79 -1.78 1.34
N ILE A 156 6.89 -1.86 0.58
CA ILE A 156 7.04 -2.83 -0.51
C ILE A 156 8.00 -3.92 -0.03
N PRO A 157 7.57 -5.19 0.09
CA PRO A 157 8.46 -6.29 0.40
C PRO A 157 9.34 -6.60 -0.81
N TYR A 158 10.63 -6.78 -0.55
CA TYR A 158 11.61 -7.22 -1.54
C TYR A 158 11.83 -8.73 -1.45
N GLU A 159 12.00 -9.22 -0.22
CA GLU A 159 12.33 -10.60 0.06
C GLU A 159 11.81 -11.02 1.43
N ALA A 160 11.40 -12.28 1.54
CA ALA A 160 11.07 -12.91 2.80
C ALA A 160 11.74 -14.28 2.89
N VAL A 161 12.26 -14.60 4.07
CA VAL A 161 13.00 -15.83 4.35
C VAL A 161 12.40 -16.52 5.58
N HIS A 162 12.11 -17.80 5.44
CA HIS A 162 11.64 -18.69 6.51
C HIS A 162 12.54 -19.93 6.54
N ASN A 163 13.11 -20.26 7.70
CA ASN A 163 14.03 -21.40 7.88
C ASN A 163 15.13 -21.48 6.80
N ASP A 164 15.85 -20.37 6.59
CA ASP A 164 16.92 -20.22 5.58
C ASP A 164 16.50 -20.43 4.12
N LYS A 165 15.19 -20.54 3.85
CA LYS A 165 14.64 -20.66 2.50
C LYS A 165 13.89 -19.40 2.12
N LYS A 166 14.20 -18.89 0.92
CA LYS A 166 13.49 -17.78 0.31
C LYS A 166 12.05 -18.20 0.00
N MET A 167 11.09 -17.39 0.43
CA MET A 167 9.67 -17.57 0.12
C MET A 167 9.42 -17.13 -1.33
N LYS A 168 8.51 -17.81 -2.03
CA LYS A 168 8.27 -17.57 -3.47
C LYS A 168 7.68 -16.18 -3.71
N LYS A 169 6.65 -15.83 -2.94
CA LYS A 169 5.92 -14.57 -3.11
C LYS A 169 5.34 -14.10 -1.79
N VAL A 170 5.66 -12.86 -1.45
CA VAL A 170 5.15 -12.18 -0.26
C VAL A 170 4.69 -10.78 -0.65
N SER A 171 3.50 -10.40 -0.21
CA SER A 171 3.02 -9.02 -0.26
C SER A 171 2.49 -8.62 1.10
N PHE A 172 2.71 -7.37 1.51
CA PHE A 172 1.99 -6.83 2.66
C PHE A 172 0.50 -6.64 2.33
N PHE A 173 -0.34 -6.72 3.36
CA PHE A 173 -1.75 -6.32 3.29
C PHE A 173 -1.89 -4.81 3.28
#